data_AF-W2TYV6-F1
#
_entry.id   AF-W2TYV6-F1
#
_cell.length_a   1.000
_cell.length_b   1.000
_cell.length_c   1.000
_cell.angle_alpha   90.00
_cell.angle_beta   90.00
_cell.angle_gamma   90.00
#
_symmetry.space_group_name_H-M   'P 1'
#
loop_
_entity.id
_entity.type
_entity.pdbx_description
1 polymer ?
#
loop_
_entity_poly.entity_id
_entity_poly.type
_entity_poly.pdbx_seq_one_letter_code
_entity_poly.pdbx_strand_id
1 'polypeptide(L)'
;MRLDELRSPMPPRRSESPIDNEENDILTLTADEAVFLQASWHRAVATIDVGAEVIIRLLNDKRSLFKSLLESHAGHIDHCEKLTVEIVNRDLKRAKEVGEGVVRFFTKALECLAETDASDKIRQMSFDLGALHYRMRVWFQAENWLCVKNSLLAVILDINPIRVNGLWFGLQSLCSGQIDVSLLDPMAQRRTWTKVLQFVIRNMKRGFLSEALRTDRNSDAGSSSPSGSL
;
A
#
# COMPACT_ATOMS: atom_id res chain seq x y z
N MET A 1 -1.14 -64.65 -27.11
CA MET A 1 -0.14 -63.57 -27.27
C MET A 1 -0.75 -62.44 -28.09
N ARG A 2 -1.41 -61.47 -27.42
CA ARG A 2 -1.70 -60.11 -27.92
C ARG A 2 -1.83 -59.24 -26.66
N LEU A 3 -0.85 -58.36 -26.47
CA LEU A 3 -0.69 -57.48 -25.32
C LEU A 3 -1.33 -56.11 -25.62
N ASP A 4 -2.14 -55.67 -24.66
CA ASP A 4 -2.40 -54.31 -24.18
C ASP A 4 -2.66 -53.15 -25.15
N GLU A 5 -3.92 -52.70 -25.11
CA GLU A 5 -4.38 -51.37 -25.51
C GLU A 5 -3.84 -50.30 -24.54
N LEU A 6 -2.77 -49.60 -24.94
CA LEU A 6 -2.26 -48.42 -24.25
C LEU A 6 -3.05 -47.17 -24.68
N ARG A 7 -4.02 -46.80 -23.84
CA ARG A 7 -4.73 -45.51 -23.85
C ARG A 7 -3.74 -44.41 -23.47
N SER A 8 -3.39 -43.53 -24.41
CA SER A 8 -2.59 -42.33 -24.13
C SER A 8 -3.35 -41.36 -23.21
N PRO A 9 -2.71 -40.80 -22.15
CA PRO A 9 -3.36 -39.82 -21.29
C PRO A 9 -3.39 -38.44 -21.97
N MET A 10 -4.60 -37.89 -22.04
CA MET A 10 -4.89 -36.51 -22.43
C MET A 10 -4.20 -35.55 -21.45
N PRO A 11 -3.54 -34.47 -21.91
CA PRO A 11 -2.90 -33.51 -21.00
C PRO A 11 -3.94 -32.81 -20.13
N PRO A 12 -3.63 -32.52 -18.85
CA PRO A 12 -4.57 -31.83 -17.97
C PRO A 12 -4.85 -30.44 -18.51
N ARG A 13 -6.15 -30.13 -18.64
CA ARG A 13 -6.65 -28.77 -18.89
C ARG A 13 -6.01 -27.85 -17.86
N ARG A 14 -5.30 -26.81 -18.34
CA ARG A 14 -4.83 -25.71 -17.51
C ARG A 14 -6.02 -25.21 -16.69
N SER A 15 -5.89 -25.35 -15.38
CA SER A 15 -6.78 -24.74 -14.40
C SER A 15 -6.96 -23.28 -14.77
N GLU A 16 -8.20 -22.91 -15.01
CA GLU A 16 -8.62 -21.53 -15.23
C GLU A 16 -7.98 -20.66 -14.14
N SER A 17 -7.30 -19.62 -14.60
CA SER A 17 -6.81 -18.52 -13.77
C SER A 17 -7.94 -18.09 -12.82
N PRO A 18 -7.67 -17.78 -11.55
CA PRO A 18 -8.68 -17.16 -10.71
C PRO A 18 -9.16 -15.92 -11.45
N ILE A 19 -10.45 -15.89 -11.78
CA ILE A 19 -11.12 -14.68 -12.22
C ILE A 19 -10.92 -13.71 -11.07
N ASP A 20 -9.99 -12.78 -11.23
CA ASP A 20 -9.91 -11.60 -10.38
C ASP A 20 -11.29 -10.96 -10.49
N ASN A 21 -12.09 -11.05 -9.43
CA ASN A 21 -13.32 -10.31 -9.35
C ASN A 21 -12.98 -8.84 -9.63
N GLU A 22 -13.39 -8.33 -10.79
CA GLU A 22 -13.36 -6.92 -11.20
C GLU A 22 -14.28 -6.04 -10.32
N GLU A 23 -14.53 -6.46 -9.09
CA GLU A 23 -15.56 -5.92 -8.24
C GLU A 23 -14.93 -4.86 -7.34
N ASN A 24 -15.03 -3.63 -7.86
CA ASN A 24 -14.70 -2.31 -7.30
C ASN A 24 -13.35 -1.70 -7.70
N ASP A 25 -13.25 -1.30 -8.95
CA ASP A 25 -12.30 -0.28 -9.41
C ASP A 25 -12.50 1.10 -8.78
N ILE A 26 -13.62 1.33 -8.11
CA ILE A 26 -13.98 2.62 -7.50
C ILE A 26 -13.75 2.55 -5.99
N LEU A 27 -13.15 3.60 -5.42
CA LEU A 27 -13.08 3.80 -3.98
C LEU A 27 -14.42 4.39 -3.50
N THR A 28 -15.23 3.56 -2.84
CA THR A 28 -16.51 3.98 -2.27
C THR A 28 -16.36 4.31 -0.79
N LEU A 29 -16.60 5.57 -0.44
CA LEU A 29 -16.60 6.09 0.92
C LEU A 29 -17.88 6.92 1.14
N THR A 30 -18.45 6.88 2.34
CA THR A 30 -19.45 7.89 2.72
C THR A 30 -18.77 9.25 2.94
N ALA A 31 -19.55 10.33 2.96
CA ALA A 31 -19.03 11.66 3.28
C ALA A 31 -18.37 11.68 4.68
N ASP A 32 -19.03 11.06 5.67
CA ASP A 32 -18.50 10.95 7.03
C ASP A 32 -17.21 10.13 7.09
N GLU A 33 -17.10 9.05 6.30
CA GLU A 33 -15.86 8.26 6.19
C GLU A 33 -14.71 9.10 5.61
N ALA A 34 -14.98 9.89 4.55
CA ALA A 34 -13.98 10.75 3.95
C ALA A 34 -13.48 11.83 4.93
N VAL A 35 -14.40 12.50 5.63
CA VAL A 35 -14.09 13.48 6.69
C VAL A 35 -13.29 12.82 7.81
N PHE A 36 -13.71 11.63 8.25
CA PHE A 36 -13.02 10.86 9.27
C PHE A 36 -11.56 10.54 8.89
N LEU A 37 -11.33 10.08 7.66
CA LEU A 37 -10.00 9.75 7.14
C LEU A 37 -9.09 10.99 7.15
N GLN A 38 -9.58 12.11 6.62
CA GLN A 38 -8.84 13.38 6.59
C GLN A 38 -8.51 13.87 8.00
N ALA A 39 -9.50 13.92 8.90
CA ALA A 39 -9.31 14.40 10.27
C ALA A 39 -8.37 13.49 11.08
N SER A 40 -8.51 12.17 10.96
CA SER A 40 -7.63 11.22 11.67
C SER A 40 -6.19 11.26 11.15
N TRP A 41 -5.99 11.46 9.84
CA TRP A 41 -4.65 11.66 9.27
C TRP A 41 -4.00 12.97 9.71
N HIS A 42 -4.71 14.10 9.58
CA HIS A 42 -4.18 15.40 10.01
C HIS A 42 -3.81 15.40 11.48
N ARG A 43 -4.64 14.77 12.34
CA ARG A 43 -4.31 14.58 13.75
C ARG A 43 -3.01 13.77 13.91
N ALA A 44 -2.85 12.65 13.21
CA ALA A 44 -1.65 11.83 13.30
C ALA A 44 -0.38 12.62 12.92
N VAL A 45 -0.39 13.28 11.78
CA VAL A 45 0.76 14.06 11.30
C VAL A 45 1.07 15.26 12.21
N ALA A 46 0.06 15.86 12.86
CA ALA A 46 0.25 16.98 13.78
C ALA A 46 0.77 16.58 15.18
N THR A 47 0.69 15.29 15.55
CA THR A 47 0.96 14.82 16.92
C THR A 47 2.21 13.96 17.04
N ILE A 48 2.56 13.21 15.99
CA ILE A 48 3.66 12.26 15.98
C ILE A 48 4.40 12.27 14.65
N ASP A 49 5.64 11.77 14.64
CA ASP A 49 6.36 11.47 13.40
C ASP A 49 5.83 10.15 12.81
N VAL A 50 4.72 10.24 12.06
CA VAL A 50 4.07 9.09 11.42
C VAL A 50 5.06 8.29 10.57
N GLY A 51 5.96 8.98 9.84
CA GLY A 51 6.94 8.34 8.98
C GLY A 51 7.88 7.46 9.79
N ALA A 52 8.56 8.04 10.78
CA ALA A 52 9.48 7.28 11.64
C ALA A 52 8.77 6.15 12.40
N GLU A 53 7.56 6.37 12.92
CA GLU A 53 6.79 5.35 13.64
C GLU A 53 6.38 4.16 12.76
N VAL A 54 6.08 4.39 11.48
CA VAL A 54 5.85 3.31 10.51
C VAL A 54 7.15 2.55 10.25
N ILE A 55 8.27 3.26 10.05
CA ILE A 55 9.59 2.65 9.82
C ILE A 55 10.02 1.76 10.99
N ILE A 56 9.91 2.26 12.22
CA ILE A 56 10.26 1.50 13.44
C ILE A 56 9.47 0.18 13.49
N ARG A 57 8.18 0.21 13.16
CA ARG A 57 7.34 -1.00 13.14
C ARG A 57 7.75 -1.97 12.05
N LEU A 58 8.03 -1.48 10.84
CA LEU A 58 8.48 -2.32 9.75
C LEU A 58 9.83 -2.98 10.05
N LEU A 59 10.75 -2.25 10.69
CA LEU A 59 12.05 -2.80 11.09
C LEU A 59 11.95 -3.81 12.25
N ASN A 60 10.94 -3.69 13.11
CA ASN A 60 10.71 -4.59 14.24
C ASN A 60 9.80 -5.79 13.92
N ASP A 61 9.03 -5.77 12.82
CA ASP A 61 8.21 -6.91 12.41
C ASP A 61 9.09 -7.94 11.70
N LYS A 62 9.33 -9.08 12.35
CA LYS A 62 10.14 -10.19 11.81
C LYS A 62 9.63 -10.78 10.49
N ARG A 63 8.36 -10.53 10.15
CA ARG A 63 7.75 -10.96 8.88
C ARG A 63 7.98 -9.94 7.77
N SER A 64 8.40 -8.73 8.11
CA SER A 64 8.72 -7.70 7.14
C SER A 64 10.13 -7.92 6.59
N LEU A 65 10.26 -7.89 5.27
CA LEU A 65 11.57 -7.89 4.60
C LEU A 65 12.15 -6.47 4.49
N PHE A 66 11.57 -5.50 5.18
CA PHE A 66 11.92 -4.10 5.04
C PHE A 66 13.39 -3.82 5.39
N LYS A 67 13.93 -4.48 6.43
CA LYS A 67 15.36 -4.37 6.77
C LYS A 67 16.23 -4.80 5.58
N SER A 68 15.99 -5.99 5.03
CA SER A 68 16.76 -6.50 3.89
C SER A 68 16.64 -5.62 2.64
N LEU A 69 15.46 -5.04 2.40
CA LEU A 69 15.25 -4.09 1.30
C LEU A 69 16.01 -2.78 1.49
N LEU A 70 16.11 -2.27 2.71
CA LEU A 70 16.95 -1.09 2.99
C LEU A 70 18.42 -1.44 2.80
N GLU A 71 18.86 -2.58 3.31
CA GLU A 71 20.26 -3.02 3.22
C GLU A 71 20.72 -3.21 1.78
N SER A 72 19.85 -3.70 0.89
CA SER A 72 20.18 -3.87 -0.53
C SER A 72 20.38 -2.54 -1.28
N HIS A 73 19.89 -1.41 -0.73
CA HIS A 73 19.96 -0.10 -1.37
C HIS A 73 20.88 0.88 -0.63
N ALA A 74 21.13 0.68 0.66
CA ALA A 74 21.86 1.63 1.51
C ALA A 74 23.08 1.02 2.24
N GLY A 75 23.32 -0.29 2.10
CA GLY A 75 24.37 -0.99 2.85
C GLY A 75 23.88 -1.50 4.20
N HIS A 76 24.76 -2.19 4.94
CA HIS A 76 24.39 -2.91 6.16
C HIS A 76 23.82 -1.98 7.25
N ILE A 77 22.76 -2.44 7.92
CA ILE A 77 22.15 -1.75 9.05
C ILE A 77 22.49 -2.53 10.33
N ASP A 78 23.56 -2.10 10.99
CA ASP A 78 23.97 -2.59 12.31
C ASP A 78 22.99 -2.07 13.37
N HIS A 79 22.07 -2.92 13.81
CA HIS A 79 21.13 -2.58 14.87
C HIS A 79 21.12 -3.63 15.96
N CYS A 80 21.79 -3.30 17.07
CA CYS A 80 21.74 -4.02 18.35
C CYS A 80 20.86 -3.32 19.40
N GLU A 81 20.29 -2.15 19.08
CA GLU A 81 19.54 -1.33 20.03
C GLU A 81 18.06 -1.14 19.64
N LYS A 82 17.25 -0.77 20.63
CA LYS A 82 15.83 -0.50 20.47
C LYS A 82 15.64 0.77 19.63
N LEU A 83 15.06 0.62 18.43
CA LEU A 83 14.80 1.73 17.51
C LEU A 83 13.87 2.79 18.13
N THR A 84 14.25 4.06 18.02
CA THR A 84 13.43 5.23 18.37
C THR A 84 13.30 6.18 17.19
N VAL A 85 12.39 7.15 17.27
CA VAL A 85 12.16 8.17 16.23
C VAL A 85 13.44 8.97 15.98
N GLU A 86 14.16 9.32 17.04
CA GLU A 86 15.41 10.08 16.97
C GLU A 86 16.49 9.30 16.22
N ILE A 87 16.64 7.99 16.50
CA ILE A 87 17.59 7.12 15.80
C ILE A 87 17.25 7.03 14.32
N VAL A 88 15.98 6.79 13.97
CA VAL A 88 15.57 6.74 12.56
C VAL A 88 15.90 8.05 11.84
N ASN A 89 15.60 9.17 12.48
CA ASN A 89 15.76 10.49 11.87
C ASN A 89 17.20 10.96 11.76
N ARG A 90 18.08 10.53 12.66
CA ARG A 90 19.50 10.90 12.69
C ARG A 90 20.37 9.93 11.88
N ASP A 91 20.16 8.63 12.08
CA ASP A 91 21.14 7.60 11.68
C ASP A 91 20.67 6.81 10.45
N LEU A 92 19.37 6.75 10.17
CA LEU A 92 18.80 5.94 9.09
C LEU A 92 18.25 6.79 7.94
N LYS A 93 19.15 7.52 7.26
CA LYS A 93 18.78 8.43 6.16
C LYS A 93 17.82 7.80 5.15
N ARG A 94 18.13 6.60 4.65
CA ARG A 94 17.28 5.94 3.65
C ARG A 94 15.92 5.54 4.22
N ALA A 95 15.88 5.07 5.47
CA ALA A 95 14.61 4.70 6.11
C ALA A 95 13.74 5.94 6.34
N LYS A 96 14.34 7.05 6.78
CA LYS A 96 13.69 8.35 6.89
C LYS A 96 13.08 8.81 5.56
N GLU A 97 13.84 8.77 4.46
CA GLU A 97 13.33 9.13 3.12
C GLU A 97 12.12 8.29 2.71
N VAL A 98 12.11 6.99 3.04
CA VAL A 98 10.96 6.11 2.80
C VAL A 98 9.77 6.54 3.67
N GLY A 99 9.99 6.81 4.95
CA GLY A 99 8.95 7.30 5.87
C GLY A 99 8.33 8.62 5.39
N GLU A 100 9.15 9.57 4.97
CA GLU A 100 8.71 10.83 4.36
C GLU A 100 7.90 10.60 3.07
N GLY A 101 8.32 9.63 2.24
CA GLY A 101 7.59 9.22 1.05
C GLY A 101 6.19 8.67 1.36
N VAL A 102 6.07 7.84 2.40
CA VAL A 102 4.78 7.32 2.89
C VAL A 102 3.88 8.48 3.35
N VAL A 103 4.40 9.38 4.17
CA VAL A 103 3.65 10.55 4.66
C VAL A 103 3.20 11.42 3.49
N ARG A 104 4.10 11.76 2.56
CA ARG A 104 3.78 12.59 1.39
C ARG A 104 2.69 11.97 0.52
N PHE A 105 2.77 10.67 0.28
CA PHE A 105 1.78 9.95 -0.52
C PHE A 105 0.40 9.99 0.15
N PHE A 106 0.31 9.61 1.43
CA PHE A 106 -0.99 9.55 2.12
C PHE A 106 -1.59 10.93 2.39
N THR A 107 -0.78 11.95 2.66
CA THR A 107 -1.26 13.34 2.72
C THR A 107 -1.94 13.73 1.42
N LYS A 108 -1.25 13.57 0.28
CA LYS A 108 -1.82 13.92 -1.02
C LYS A 108 -3.06 13.08 -1.36
N ALA A 109 -3.03 11.78 -1.10
CA ALA A 109 -4.15 10.89 -1.36
C ALA A 109 -5.40 11.25 -0.56
N LEU A 110 -5.25 11.67 0.69
CA LEU A 110 -6.37 12.00 1.57
C LEU A 110 -6.88 13.43 1.35
N GLU A 111 -6.01 14.36 0.93
CA GLU A 111 -6.44 15.68 0.44
C GLU A 111 -7.38 15.56 -0.77
N CYS A 112 -7.11 14.61 -1.69
CA CYS A 112 -7.97 14.35 -2.85
C CYS A 112 -9.39 13.89 -2.49
N LEU A 113 -9.66 13.41 -1.26
CA LEU A 113 -11.00 12.95 -0.87
C LEU A 113 -12.07 14.05 -0.89
N ALA A 114 -11.68 15.32 -0.89
CA ALA A 114 -12.60 16.44 -1.05
C ALA A 114 -13.01 16.70 -2.53
N GLU A 115 -12.38 16.02 -3.48
CA GLU A 115 -12.56 16.25 -4.91
C GLU A 115 -13.56 15.26 -5.53
N THR A 116 -14.27 15.66 -6.58
CA THR A 116 -15.30 14.83 -7.23
C THR A 116 -14.73 13.59 -7.93
N ASP A 117 -13.46 13.64 -8.32
CA ASP A 117 -12.70 12.58 -8.99
C ASP A 117 -11.68 11.89 -8.05
N ALA A 118 -11.89 11.99 -6.73
CA ALA A 118 -11.00 11.44 -5.69
C ALA A 118 -10.56 10.00 -5.97
N SER A 119 -11.52 9.12 -6.31
CA SER A 119 -11.26 7.72 -6.60
C SER A 119 -10.26 7.54 -7.75
N ASP A 120 -10.44 8.28 -8.84
CA ASP A 120 -9.59 8.17 -10.04
C ASP A 120 -8.20 8.75 -9.77
N LYS A 121 -8.10 9.88 -9.06
CA LYS A 121 -6.83 10.46 -8.64
C LYS A 121 -6.03 9.51 -7.74
N ILE A 122 -6.66 8.96 -6.70
CA ILE A 122 -6.01 8.02 -5.79
C ILE A 122 -5.61 6.75 -6.53
N ARG A 123 -6.45 6.27 -7.46
CA ARG A 123 -6.15 5.11 -8.31
C ARG A 123 -4.89 5.37 -9.13
N GLN A 124 -4.82 6.50 -9.84
CA GLN A 124 -3.69 6.86 -10.69
C GLN A 124 -2.41 7.05 -9.87
N MET A 125 -2.45 7.80 -8.77
CA MET A 125 -1.29 7.99 -7.89
C MET A 125 -0.76 6.65 -7.35
N SER A 126 -1.66 5.74 -6.95
CA SER A 126 -1.30 4.41 -6.47
C SER A 126 -0.66 3.58 -7.58
N PHE A 127 -1.24 3.61 -8.78
CA PHE A 127 -0.71 2.91 -9.95
C PHE A 127 0.71 3.40 -10.30
N ASP A 128 0.90 4.71 -10.41
CA ASP A 128 2.21 5.31 -10.74
C ASP A 128 3.26 4.99 -9.68
N LEU A 129 2.85 4.99 -8.40
CA LEU A 129 3.74 4.60 -7.31
C LEU A 129 4.14 3.12 -7.42
N GLY A 130 3.21 2.23 -7.78
CA GLY A 130 3.48 0.82 -8.08
C GLY A 130 4.50 0.63 -9.20
N ALA A 131 4.29 1.32 -10.33
CA ALA A 131 5.22 1.29 -11.46
C ALA A 131 6.61 1.86 -11.09
N LEU A 132 6.66 2.88 -10.24
CA LEU A 132 7.91 3.40 -9.69
C LEU A 132 8.66 2.36 -8.84
N HIS A 133 7.96 1.64 -7.97
CA HIS A 133 8.56 0.58 -7.14
C HIS A 133 9.20 -0.52 -8.00
N TYR A 134 8.56 -0.89 -9.12
CA TYR A 134 9.14 -1.82 -10.08
C TYR A 134 10.45 -1.28 -10.69
N ARG A 135 10.43 -0.05 -11.20
CA ARG A 135 11.62 0.59 -11.81
C ARG A 135 12.79 0.74 -10.83
N MET A 136 12.46 0.96 -9.55
CA MET A 136 13.45 1.02 -8.48
C MET A 136 13.94 -0.36 -8.01
N ARG A 137 13.46 -1.46 -8.61
CA ARG A 137 13.78 -2.85 -8.25
C ARG A 137 13.46 -3.18 -6.79
N VAL A 138 12.40 -2.56 -6.26
CA VAL A 138 11.90 -2.82 -4.91
C VAL A 138 10.78 -3.86 -5.00
N TRP A 139 11.16 -5.13 -4.80
CA TRP A 139 10.25 -6.26 -4.89
C TRP A 139 9.45 -6.41 -3.60
N PHE A 140 8.23 -5.88 -3.58
CA PHE A 140 7.31 -6.08 -2.46
C PHE A 140 6.53 -7.38 -2.61
N GLN A 141 6.96 -8.42 -1.88
CA GLN A 141 6.15 -9.62 -1.70
C GLN A 141 4.84 -9.30 -0.95
N ALA A 142 3.87 -10.21 -1.01
CA ALA A 142 2.53 -10.03 -0.42
C ALA A 142 2.60 -9.68 1.08
N GLU A 143 3.57 -10.26 1.78
CA GLU A 143 3.86 -10.11 3.20
C GLU A 143 4.27 -8.68 3.55
N ASN A 144 5.05 -8.02 2.69
CA ASN A 144 5.51 -6.65 2.92
C ASN A 144 4.34 -5.66 2.84
N TRP A 145 3.41 -5.84 1.90
CA TRP A 145 2.20 -5.02 1.80
C TRP A 145 1.31 -5.14 3.04
N LEU A 146 1.21 -6.36 3.59
CA LEU A 146 0.47 -6.61 4.82
C LEU A 146 1.13 -5.92 6.02
N CYS A 147 2.45 -5.97 6.12
CA CYS A 147 3.21 -5.29 7.17
C CYS A 147 3.02 -3.76 7.09
N VAL A 148 3.11 -3.16 5.90
CA VAL A 148 2.88 -1.71 5.71
C VAL A 148 1.46 -1.32 6.14
N LYS A 149 0.45 -2.07 5.70
CA LYS A 149 -0.95 -1.85 6.09
C LYS A 149 -1.12 -1.88 7.61
N ASN A 150 -0.59 -2.92 8.26
CA ASN A 150 -0.74 -3.11 9.71
C ASN A 150 0.02 -2.03 10.49
N SER A 151 1.22 -1.65 10.05
CA SER A 151 2.00 -0.56 10.64
C SER A 151 1.26 0.77 10.54
N LEU A 152 0.71 1.12 9.38
CA LEU A 152 -0.06 2.37 9.22
C LEU A 152 -1.31 2.39 10.10
N LEU A 153 -2.09 1.30 10.13
CA LEU A 153 -3.26 1.19 11.01
C LEU A 153 -2.88 1.37 12.48
N ALA A 154 -1.81 0.72 12.93
CA ALA A 154 -1.34 0.85 14.31
C ALA A 154 -0.91 2.28 14.64
N VAL A 155 -0.20 2.95 13.72
CA VAL A 155 0.26 4.33 13.93
C VAL A 155 -0.90 5.31 14.01
N ILE A 156 -1.88 5.18 13.12
CA ILE A 156 -2.98 6.15 13.02
C ILE A 156 -4.05 5.92 14.10
N LEU A 157 -4.35 4.66 14.42
CA LEU A 157 -5.48 4.31 15.30
C LEU A 157 -5.06 3.92 16.72
N ASP A 158 -3.92 3.23 16.87
CA ASP A 158 -3.56 2.62 18.15
C ASP A 158 -2.58 3.49 18.96
N ILE A 159 -1.56 4.09 18.32
CA ILE A 159 -0.63 5.05 18.99
C ILE A 159 -1.30 6.40 19.21
N ASN A 160 -2.05 6.86 18.22
CA ASN A 160 -2.70 8.16 18.24
C ASN A 160 -4.23 8.00 18.22
N PRO A 161 -4.81 7.38 19.26
CA PRO A 161 -6.23 7.11 19.32
C PRO A 161 -7.02 8.41 19.31
N ILE A 162 -8.21 8.35 18.74
CA ILE A 162 -9.14 9.47 18.78
C ILE A 162 -9.59 9.64 20.24
N ARG A 163 -9.14 10.70 20.90
CA ARG A 163 -9.64 11.03 22.24
C ARG A 163 -11.05 11.61 22.08
N VAL A 164 -12.05 10.82 22.48
CA VAL A 164 -13.48 11.17 22.40
C VAL A 164 -13.85 12.43 23.23
N ASN A 165 -12.96 12.89 24.11
CA ASN A 165 -13.24 13.97 25.07
C ASN A 165 -12.78 15.38 24.65
N GLY A 166 -12.51 15.66 23.38
CA GLY A 166 -12.01 16.98 23.00
C GLY A 166 -12.42 17.44 21.60
N LEU A 167 -13.67 17.89 21.47
CA LEU A 167 -14.18 18.74 20.39
C LEU A 167 -14.12 18.17 18.95
N TRP A 168 -15.06 18.59 18.10
CA TRP A 168 -14.77 18.85 16.68
C TRP A 168 -14.59 17.66 15.70
N PHE A 169 -15.40 16.61 15.76
CA PHE A 169 -15.70 15.89 14.51
C PHE A 169 -16.76 16.59 13.63
N GLY A 170 -17.23 17.79 14.02
CA GLY A 170 -18.24 18.47 13.22
C GLY A 170 -18.62 19.87 13.69
N LEU A 171 -17.75 20.87 13.48
CA LEU A 171 -18.29 22.20 13.12
C LEU A 171 -18.57 22.31 11.61
N GLN A 172 -18.31 21.25 10.83
CA GLN A 172 -18.63 21.13 9.41
C GLN A 172 -19.82 20.19 9.10
N SER A 173 -20.56 19.75 10.13
CA SER A 173 -21.86 19.07 9.97
C SER A 173 -23.01 19.89 10.59
N LEU A 174 -22.90 21.22 10.54
CA LEU A 174 -24.03 22.11 10.89
C LEU A 174 -24.93 22.40 9.69
N CYS A 175 -24.60 21.90 8.50
CA CYS A 175 -25.36 22.13 7.27
C CYS A 175 -25.99 20.87 6.63
N SER A 176 -25.71 19.64 7.13
CA SER A 176 -26.16 18.41 6.44
C SER A 176 -26.90 17.36 7.28
N GLY A 177 -26.98 17.50 8.61
CA GLY A 177 -27.71 16.53 9.43
C GLY A 177 -26.97 15.21 9.66
N GLN A 178 -27.29 14.60 10.82
CA GLN A 178 -26.83 13.31 11.36
C GLN A 178 -25.40 12.84 11.01
N ILE A 179 -24.50 12.99 11.98
CA ILE A 179 -23.19 12.31 11.99
C ILE A 179 -23.41 10.81 12.20
N ASP A 180 -22.76 9.97 11.40
CA ASP A 180 -22.69 8.52 11.65
C ASP A 180 -21.88 8.23 12.93
N VAL A 181 -22.59 8.10 14.04
CA VAL A 181 -22.03 7.78 15.36
C VAL A 181 -21.29 6.43 15.35
N SER A 182 -21.58 5.55 14.38
CA SER A 182 -20.88 4.27 14.26
C SER A 182 -19.39 4.43 13.97
N LEU A 183 -18.95 5.57 13.39
CA LEU A 183 -17.52 5.85 13.16
C LEU A 183 -16.74 6.15 14.45
N LEU A 184 -17.41 6.26 15.60
CA LEU A 184 -16.74 6.28 16.90
C LEU A 184 -16.28 4.88 17.34
N ASP A 185 -16.86 3.81 16.79
CA ASP A 185 -16.48 2.44 17.08
C ASP A 185 -15.10 2.12 16.49
N PRO A 186 -14.12 1.62 17.29
CA PRO A 186 -12.79 1.28 16.80
C PRO A 186 -12.78 0.31 15.62
N MET A 187 -13.76 -0.60 15.51
CA MET A 187 -13.84 -1.52 14.38
C MET A 187 -14.37 -0.83 13.12
N ALA A 188 -15.30 0.11 13.22
CA ALA A 188 -15.69 0.98 12.11
C ALA A 188 -14.50 1.80 11.61
N GLN A 189 -13.76 2.46 12.50
CA GLN A 189 -12.56 3.24 12.16
C GLN A 189 -11.51 2.41 11.42
N ARG A 190 -11.24 1.21 11.95
CA ARG A 190 -10.31 0.26 11.33
C ARG A 190 -10.80 -0.20 9.96
N ARG A 191 -12.11 -0.46 9.80
CA ARG A 191 -12.70 -0.83 8.51
C ARG A 191 -12.57 0.30 7.49
N THR A 192 -12.88 1.54 7.86
CA THR A 192 -12.78 2.72 6.97
C THR A 192 -11.35 2.94 6.48
N TRP A 193 -10.35 2.91 7.37
CA TRP A 193 -8.94 2.96 6.95
C TRP A 193 -8.54 1.77 6.07
N THR A 194 -9.06 0.57 6.38
CA THR A 194 -8.77 -0.63 5.59
C THR A 194 -9.27 -0.49 4.15
N LYS A 195 -10.44 0.14 3.91
CA LYS A 195 -10.94 0.41 2.55
C LYS A 195 -9.90 1.18 1.71
N VAL A 196 -9.38 2.28 2.24
CA VAL A 196 -8.38 3.11 1.54
C VAL A 196 -7.08 2.36 1.33
N LEU A 197 -6.55 1.71 2.38
CA LEU A 197 -5.27 0.98 2.28
C LEU A 197 -5.34 -0.18 1.30
N GLN A 198 -6.44 -0.94 1.28
CA GLN A 198 -6.65 -2.00 0.30
C GLN A 198 -6.76 -1.45 -1.11
N PHE A 199 -7.47 -0.34 -1.29
CA PHE A 199 -7.60 0.33 -2.58
C PHE A 199 -6.23 0.79 -3.13
N VAL A 200 -5.41 1.41 -2.28
CA VAL A 200 -4.04 1.83 -2.62
C VAL A 200 -3.18 0.61 -2.99
N ILE A 201 -3.11 -0.40 -2.12
CA ILE A 201 -2.26 -1.59 -2.33
C ILE A 201 -2.65 -2.32 -3.62
N ARG A 202 -3.95 -2.47 -3.89
CA ARG A 202 -4.43 -3.12 -5.11
C ARG A 202 -3.96 -2.38 -6.36
N ASN A 203 -4.08 -1.05 -6.38
CA ASN A 203 -3.68 -0.26 -7.53
C ASN A 203 -2.16 -0.13 -7.67
N MET A 204 -1.42 -0.11 -6.56
CA MET A 204 0.04 -0.26 -6.58
C MET A 204 0.47 -1.59 -7.21
N LYS A 205 -0.18 -2.71 -6.85
CA LYS A 205 0.09 -4.01 -7.46
C LYS A 205 -0.19 -3.99 -8.98
N ARG A 206 -1.29 -3.37 -9.41
CA ARG A 206 -1.62 -3.21 -10.83
C ARG A 206 -0.55 -2.42 -11.58
N GLY A 207 -0.11 -1.28 -11.04
CA GLY A 207 0.95 -0.47 -11.65
C GLY A 207 2.29 -1.20 -11.72
N PHE A 208 2.64 -1.92 -10.66
CA PHE A 208 3.84 -2.75 -10.62
C PHE A 208 3.82 -3.84 -11.71
N LEU A 209 2.72 -4.60 -11.80
CA LEU A 209 2.54 -5.67 -12.78
C LEU A 209 2.52 -5.13 -14.22
N SER A 210 1.85 -4.00 -14.44
CA SER A 210 1.81 -3.35 -15.76
C SER A 210 3.21 -2.98 -16.25
N GLU A 211 4.05 -2.44 -15.38
CA GLU A 211 5.42 -2.06 -15.73
C GLU A 211 6.33 -3.29 -15.95
N ALA A 212 6.11 -4.37 -15.19
CA ALA A 212 6.78 -5.65 -15.39
C ALA A 212 6.51 -6.22 -16.79
N LEU A 213 5.23 -6.38 -17.14
CA LEU A 213 4.81 -6.91 -18.44
C LEU A 213 5.31 -6.05 -19.62
N ARG A 214 5.40 -4.73 -19.43
CA ARG A 214 5.93 -3.81 -20.44
C ARG A 214 7.42 -4.03 -20.67
N THR A 215 8.17 -4.30 -19.59
CA THR A 215 9.62 -4.55 -19.66
C THR A 215 9.90 -5.88 -20.36
N ASP A 216 9.17 -6.95 -20.02
CA ASP A 216 9.33 -8.28 -20.62
C ASP A 216 9.08 -8.24 -22.14
N ARG A 217 8.00 -7.58 -22.58
CA ARG A 217 7.70 -7.40 -24.02
C ARG A 217 8.81 -6.68 -24.78
N ASN A 218 9.45 -5.70 -24.15
CA ASN A 218 10.56 -4.96 -24.77
C ASN A 218 11.85 -5.80 -24.81
N SER A 219 12.06 -6.68 -23.83
CA SER A 219 13.17 -7.65 -23.85
C SER A 219 13.01 -8.67 -24.97
N ASP A 220 11.79 -9.15 -25.22
CA ASP A 220 11.52 -10.11 -26.30
C ASP A 220 11.66 -9.47 -27.70
N ALA A 221 11.18 -8.24 -27.88
CA ALA A 221 11.28 -7.51 -29.16
C ALA A 221 12.72 -7.12 -29.54
N GLY A 222 13.64 -7.04 -28.57
CA GLY A 222 15.06 -6.78 -28.82
C GLY A 222 15.87 -8.00 -29.25
N SER A 223 15.29 -9.20 -29.24
CA SER A 223 15.99 -10.47 -29.51
C SER A 223 15.85 -10.97 -30.96
N SER A 224 15.00 -10.36 -31.78
CA SER A 224 14.87 -10.70 -33.21
C SER A 224 16.00 -10.09 -34.03
N SER A 225 17.13 -10.78 -34.11
CA SER A 225 18.15 -10.54 -35.15
C SER A 225 17.61 -11.00 -36.52
N PRO A 226 17.83 -10.26 -37.61
CA PRO A 226 17.54 -10.75 -38.95
C PRO A 226 18.55 -11.86 -39.27
N SER A 227 18.03 -13.07 -39.46
CA SER A 227 18.74 -14.18 -40.11
C SER A 227 19.35 -13.68 -41.41
N GLY A 228 20.68 -13.79 -41.50
CA GLY A 228 21.45 -13.40 -42.67
C GLY A 228 20.99 -14.14 -43.92
N SER A 229 20.82 -13.38 -44.99
CA SER A 229 20.73 -13.92 -46.34
C SER A 229 22.12 -13.86 -46.96
N LEU A 230 22.67 -15.05 -47.22
CA LEU A 230 23.73 -15.29 -48.21
C LEU A 230 23.24 -14.92 -49.62
#